data_AF-A0A1I4L869-F1
#
_entry.id   AF-A0A1I4L869-F1
#
_cell.length_a   1.000
_cell.length_b   1.000
_cell.length_c   1.000
_cell.angle_alpha   90.00
_cell.angle_beta   90.00
_cell.angle_gamma   90.00
#
_symmetry.space_group_name_H-M   'P 1'
#
loop_
_entity.id
_entity.type
_entity.pdbx_description
1 polymer ?
#
loop_
_entity_poly.entity_id
_entity_poly.type
_entity_poly.pdbx_seq_one_letter_code
_entity_poly.pdbx_strand_id
1 'polypeptide(L)'
;MTTKIPRIAAVTVAAPSALAVRFDDGTETQVELAGWIATGGTLLAPLRDPAVFGTARIGLYGGSVAWGEEDGDLAIDAHHLRLLTAE
;
A
#
# COMPACT_ATOMS: atom_id res chain seq x y z
N MET A 1 -9.04 -5.38 -24.54
CA MET A 1 -8.08 -6.01 -23.60
C MET A 1 -8.66 -5.84 -22.21
N THR A 2 -9.08 -6.91 -21.55
CA THR A 2 -9.63 -6.83 -20.19
C THR A 2 -8.45 -6.70 -19.24
N THR A 3 -8.10 -5.48 -18.82
CA THR A 3 -7.02 -5.27 -17.86
C THR A 3 -7.43 -5.92 -16.55
N LYS A 4 -6.81 -7.07 -16.22
CA LYS A 4 -7.03 -7.76 -14.96
C LYS A 4 -6.68 -6.79 -13.82
N ILE A 5 -7.57 -6.63 -12.86
CA ILE A 5 -7.29 -5.82 -11.66
C ILE A 5 -6.14 -6.49 -10.91
N PRO A 6 -5.01 -5.80 -10.67
CA PRO A 6 -3.88 -6.39 -9.97
C PRO A 6 -4.28 -6.76 -8.54
N ARG A 7 -3.80 -7.90 -8.04
CA ARG A 7 -4.02 -8.34 -6.66
C ARG A 7 -2.72 -8.43 -5.90
N ILE A 8 -2.72 -7.95 -4.67
CA ILE A 8 -1.58 -8.05 -3.76
C ILE A 8 -1.57 -9.44 -3.14
N ALA A 9 -0.46 -10.14 -3.32
CA ALA A 9 -0.20 -11.49 -2.79
C ALA A 9 0.67 -11.46 -1.53
N ALA A 10 1.55 -10.47 -1.38
CA ALA A 10 2.32 -10.24 -0.16
C ALA A 10 2.60 -8.74 0.03
N VAL A 11 2.68 -8.30 1.28
CA VAL A 11 3.15 -6.97 1.66
C VAL A 11 4.06 -7.09 2.88
N THR A 12 5.19 -6.38 2.85
CA THR A 12 6.07 -6.18 4.01
C THR A 12 6.49 -4.72 4.08
N VAL A 13 6.70 -4.24 5.30
CA VAL A 13 7.24 -2.89 5.53
C VAL A 13 8.74 -2.93 5.31
N ALA A 14 9.22 -2.20 4.30
CA ALA A 14 10.62 -2.16 3.90
C ALA A 14 11.39 -0.99 4.56
N ALA A 15 10.70 0.13 4.79
CA ALA A 15 11.22 1.32 5.46
C ALA A 15 10.08 2.07 6.17
N PRO A 16 10.35 3.12 6.98
CA PRO A 16 9.32 3.86 7.72
C PRO A 16 8.17 4.44 6.86
N SER A 17 8.36 4.55 5.56
CA SER A 17 7.33 4.99 4.61
C SER A 17 7.34 4.17 3.31
N ALA A 18 8.01 3.02 3.28
CA ALA A 18 8.12 2.19 2.07
C ALA A 18 7.60 0.78 2.30
N LEU A 19 6.92 0.24 1.29
CA LEU A 19 6.43 -1.13 1.26
C LEU A 19 7.17 -1.94 0.20
N ALA A 20 7.51 -3.19 0.52
CA ALA A 20 7.76 -4.20 -0.49
C ALA A 20 6.47 -4.96 -0.77
N VAL A 21 6.03 -4.95 -2.03
CA VAL A 21 4.75 -5.51 -2.47
C VAL A 21 5.01 -6.57 -3.52
N ARG A 22 4.38 -7.73 -3.36
CA ARG A 22 4.31 -8.78 -4.39
C ARG A 22 2.89 -8.92 -4.89
N PHE A 23 2.72 -8.89 -6.21
CA PHE A 23 1.44 -9.10 -6.88
C PHE A 23 1.19 -10.57 -7.24
N ASP A 24 -0.06 -10.92 -7.56
CA ASP A 24 -0.46 -12.30 -7.92
C ASP A 24 0.18 -12.81 -9.23
N ASP A 25 0.62 -11.89 -10.08
CA ASP A 25 1.37 -12.21 -11.30
C ASP A 25 2.87 -12.47 -11.05
N GLY A 26 3.29 -12.45 -9.78
CA GLY A 26 4.67 -12.66 -9.36
C GLY A 26 5.55 -11.41 -9.42
N THR A 27 5.02 -10.27 -9.87
CA THR A 27 5.78 -9.01 -9.88
C THR A 27 6.07 -8.57 -8.44
N GLU A 28 7.33 -8.27 -8.15
CA GLU A 28 7.78 -7.71 -6.87
C GLU A 28 8.29 -6.29 -7.10
N THR A 29 7.89 -5.37 -6.22
CA THR A 29 8.27 -3.96 -6.31
C THR A 29 8.35 -3.33 -4.93
N GLN A 30 9.18 -2.30 -4.81
CA GLN A 30 9.23 -1.45 -3.63
C GLN A 30 8.55 -0.12 -3.95
N VAL A 31 7.62 0.28 -3.09
CA VAL A 31 6.84 1.52 -3.25
C VAL A 31 7.19 2.47 -2.12
N GLU A 32 7.73 3.64 -2.46
CA GLU A 32 7.94 4.73 -1.51
C GLU A 32 6.65 5.55 -1.39
N LEU A 33 6.08 5.61 -0.20
CA LEU A 33 4.79 6.26 0.06
C LEU A 33 4.94 7.63 0.72
N ALA A 34 6.16 8.09 1.05
CA ALA A 34 6.36 9.40 1.66
C ALA A 34 5.69 10.55 0.86
N GLY A 35 5.82 10.54 -0.47
CA GLY A 35 5.19 11.53 -1.35
C GLY A 35 3.67 11.45 -1.34
N TRP A 36 3.11 10.24 -1.42
CA TRP A 36 1.67 10.01 -1.34
C TRP A 36 1.07 10.40 0.02
N ILE A 37 1.74 10.05 1.11
CA ILE A 37 1.36 10.45 2.48
C ILE A 37 1.41 11.97 2.64
N ALA A 38 2.36 12.65 1.99
CA ALA A 38 2.45 14.10 2.02
C ALA A 38 1.27 14.79 1.31
N THR A 39 0.77 14.22 0.21
CA THR A 39 -0.36 14.79 -0.56
C THR A 39 -1.73 14.49 0.06
N GLY A 40 -1.86 13.41 0.84
CA GLY A 40 -3.13 13.03 1.48
C GLY A 40 -3.54 13.83 2.71
N GLY A 41 -2.81 14.89 3.08
CA GLY A 41 -3.20 15.83 4.12
C GLY A 41 -3.44 15.19 5.51
N THR A 42 -4.46 15.66 6.22
CA THR A 42 -4.81 15.17 7.56
C THR A 42 -5.34 13.73 7.57
N LEU A 43 -5.88 13.25 6.44
CA LEU A 43 -6.38 11.88 6.32
C LEU A 43 -5.24 10.87 6.46
N LEU A 44 -4.12 11.09 5.75
CA LEU A 44 -2.97 10.18 5.78
C LEU A 44 -1.92 10.56 6.82
N ALA A 45 -2.11 11.64 7.56
CA ALA A 45 -1.18 12.08 8.60
C ALA A 45 -0.79 10.97 9.61
N PRO A 46 -1.68 10.05 10.02
CA PRO A 46 -1.29 8.97 10.92
C PRO A 46 -0.23 8.02 10.36
N LEU A 47 -0.16 7.86 9.02
CA LEU A 47 0.84 6.99 8.37
C LEU A 47 2.27 7.55 8.45
N ARG A 48 2.45 8.79 8.93
CA ARG A 48 3.77 9.35 9.24
C ARG A 48 4.38 8.77 10.51
N ASP A 49 3.55 8.17 11.37
CA ASP A 49 4.02 7.43 12.54
C ASP A 49 4.47 6.03 12.11
N PRO A 50 5.75 5.67 12.27
CA PRO A 50 6.25 4.33 11.93
C PRO A 50 5.53 3.20 12.67
N ALA A 51 5.00 3.44 13.87
CA ALA A 51 4.23 2.45 14.62
C ALA A 51 2.91 2.13 13.92
N VAL A 52 2.24 3.15 13.36
CA VAL A 52 1.02 2.97 12.56
C VAL A 52 1.37 2.35 11.22
N PHE A 53 2.38 2.88 10.52
CA PHE A 53 2.81 2.35 9.22
C PHE A 53 3.24 0.88 9.29
N GLY A 54 3.85 0.48 10.42
CA GLY A 54 4.22 -0.89 10.74
C GLY A 54 3.07 -1.90 10.77
N THR A 55 1.82 -1.43 10.86
CA THR A 55 0.61 -2.27 10.86
C THR A 55 0.12 -2.65 9.46
N ALA A 56 0.87 -2.32 8.41
CA ALA A 56 0.52 -2.59 7.02
C ALA A 56 0.09 -4.06 6.82
N ARG A 57 -1.13 -4.25 6.31
CA ARG A 57 -1.69 -5.57 6.03
C ARG A 57 -2.46 -5.58 4.72
N ILE A 58 -2.59 -6.77 4.13
CA ILE A 58 -3.36 -6.95 2.91
C ILE A 58 -4.85 -6.80 3.26
N GLY A 59 -5.52 -5.88 2.58
CA GLY A 59 -6.97 -5.69 2.69
C GLY A 59 -7.77 -6.78 1.97
N LEU A 60 -9.09 -6.64 2.01
CA LEU A 60 -10.03 -7.63 1.47
C LEU A 60 -9.67 -8.07 0.05
N TYR A 61 -9.56 -9.40 -0.13
CA TYR A 61 -9.29 -10.06 -1.41
C TYR A 61 -8.03 -9.54 -2.14
N GLY A 62 -7.01 -9.06 -1.41
CA GLY A 62 -5.79 -8.54 -2.03
C GLY A 62 -6.02 -7.27 -2.85
N GLY A 63 -7.12 -6.55 -2.62
CA GLY A 63 -7.47 -5.34 -3.35
C GLY A 63 -6.73 -4.09 -2.89
N SER A 64 -6.18 -4.10 -1.68
CA SER A 64 -5.52 -2.94 -1.07
C SER A 64 -4.46 -3.36 -0.04
N VAL A 65 -3.60 -2.42 0.33
CA VAL A 65 -2.90 -2.43 1.62
C VAL A 65 -3.65 -1.49 2.54
N ALA A 66 -3.91 -1.94 3.77
CA ALA A 66 -4.60 -1.18 4.81
C ALA A 66 -3.74 -1.09 6.07
N TRP A 67 -3.99 -0.05 6.87
CA TRP A 67 -3.34 0.22 8.15
C TRP A 67 -4.38 0.49 9.24
N GLY A 68 -4.02 0.21 10.49
CA GLY A 68 -4.90 0.37 11.65
C GLY A 68 -5.80 -0.84 11.93
N GLU A 69 -6.95 -0.58 12.57
CA GLU A 69 -7.95 -1.57 13.01
C GLU A 69 -8.52 -2.40 11.84
N GLU A 70 -9.28 -3.46 12.17
CA GLU A 70 -9.69 -4.53 11.22
C GLU A 70 -10.41 -4.09 9.94
N ASP A 71 -11.04 -2.91 9.92
CA ASP A 71 -11.71 -2.33 8.74
C ASP A 71 -10.91 -1.26 7.97
N GLY A 72 -9.73 -0.84 8.48
CA GLY A 72 -8.70 -0.15 7.70
C GLY A 72 -9.12 1.17 7.03
N ASP A 73 -9.42 2.20 7.83
CA ASP A 73 -9.73 3.56 7.33
C ASP A 73 -8.63 4.18 6.46
N LEU A 74 -7.38 3.73 6.67
CA LEU A 74 -6.22 4.12 5.90
C LEU A 74 -5.89 2.97 4.96
N ALA A 75 -6.17 3.15 3.67
CA ALA A 75 -5.89 2.15 2.66
C ALA A 75 -5.43 2.76 1.35
N ILE A 76 -4.61 2.00 0.62
CA ILE A 76 -4.23 2.27 -0.77
C ILE A 76 -4.52 1.02 -1.60
N ASP A 77 -5.20 1.20 -2.73
CA ASP A 77 -5.56 0.09 -3.60
C ASP A 77 -4.38 -0.41 -4.45
N ALA A 78 -4.47 -1.68 -4.87
CA ALA A 78 -3.44 -2.36 -5.64
C ALA A 78 -3.12 -1.67 -6.99
N HIS A 79 -4.10 -0.98 -7.59
CA HIS A 79 -3.89 -0.27 -8.85
C HIS A 79 -3.07 0.99 -8.62
N HIS A 80 -3.39 1.78 -7.59
CA HIS A 80 -2.64 2.98 -7.23
C HIS A 80 -1.21 2.65 -6.80
N LEU A 81 -1.00 1.56 -6.04
CA LEU A 81 0.34 1.07 -5.74
C LEU A 81 1.16 0.78 -7.01
N ARG A 82 0.54 0.22 -8.04
CA ARG A 82 1.21 -0.01 -9.33
C ARG A 82 1.60 1.30 -10.01
N LEU A 83 0.74 2.30 -10.00
CA LEU A 83 1.03 3.60 -10.61
C LEU A 83 2.23 4.28 -9.96
N LEU A 84 2.36 4.20 -8.62
CA LEU A 84 3.48 4.78 -7.88
C LEU A 84 4.83 4.08 -8.12
N THR A 85 4.82 2.90 -8.74
CA THR A 85 6.05 2.16 -9.08
C THR A 85 6.53 2.42 -10.50
N ALA A 86 5.73 3.12 -11.29
CA ALA A 86 6.02 3.41 -12.69
C ALA A 86 6.70 4.78 -12.89
N GLU A 87 7.13 5.44 -11.80
CA GLU A 87 7.80 6.75 -11.80
C GLU A 87 9.34 6.64 -11.75
#